data_AF-A0A7X2DBN0-F1
#
_entry.id   AF-A0A7X2DBN0-F1
#
_cell.length_a   1.000
_cell.length_b   1.000
_cell.length_c   1.000
_cell.angle_alpha   90.00
_cell.angle_beta   90.00
_cell.angle_gamma   90.00
#
_symmetry.space_group_name_H-M   'P 1'
#
loop_
_entity.id
_entity.type
_entity.pdbx_description
1 polymer ?
#
loop_
_entity_poly.entity_id
_entity_poly.type
_entity_poly.pdbx_seq_one_letter_code
_entity_poly.pdbx_strand_id
1 'polypeptide(L)'
;MATQRPKGQDIISSLKTLGFSVSSEESNMTILTMGEHELSIPHGSLTDQSETELRRKLNPIFTKHESKISTSSDKTLQWVRDWLREFSR
;
A
#
# COMPACT_ATOMS: atom_id res chain seq x y z
N MET A 1 -9.21 12.08 -13.32
CA MET A 1 -10.28 11.71 -12.38
C MET A 1 -9.61 11.59 -11.03
N ALA A 2 -10.07 12.28 -9.98
CA ALA A 2 -9.43 12.16 -8.67
C ALA A 2 -9.67 10.73 -8.16
N THR A 3 -8.66 9.87 -8.25
CA THR A 3 -8.76 8.52 -7.71
C THR A 3 -8.92 8.66 -6.21
N GLN A 4 -10.04 8.14 -5.69
CA GLN A 4 -10.34 8.16 -4.27
C GLN A 4 -9.12 7.65 -3.48
N ARG A 5 -8.80 8.30 -2.36
CA ARG A 5 -7.68 7.87 -1.51
C ARG A 5 -8.00 6.50 -0.88
N PRO A 6 -7.08 5.53 -0.94
CA PRO A 6 -7.22 4.29 -0.20
C PRO A 6 -7.20 4.55 1.30
N LYS A 7 -8.02 3.80 2.03
CA LYS A 7 -7.91 3.73 3.48
C LYS A 7 -6.68 2.89 3.81
N GLY A 8 -6.16 3.04 5.02
CA GLY A 8 -5.07 2.18 5.50
C GLY A 8 -5.33 0.69 5.33
N GLN A 9 -6.56 0.26 5.62
CA GLN A 9 -7.00 -1.13 5.48
C GLN A 9 -6.90 -1.66 4.04
N ASP A 10 -7.15 -0.83 3.03
CA ASP A 10 -7.02 -1.21 1.63
C ASP A 10 -5.55 -1.44 1.24
N ILE A 11 -4.65 -0.59 1.75
CA ILE A 11 -3.20 -0.72 1.57
C ILE A 11 -2.67 -1.96 2.28
N ILE A 12 -3.08 -2.19 3.53
CA ILE A 12 -2.69 -3.36 4.32
C ILE A 12 -3.09 -4.65 3.58
N SER A 13 -4.32 -4.71 3.08
CA SER A 13 -4.83 -5.87 2.33
C SER A 13 -4.01 -6.10 1.05
N SER A 14 -3.71 -5.03 0.32
CA SER A 14 -2.88 -5.08 -0.89
C SER A 14 -1.48 -5.61 -0.60
N LEU A 15 -0.84 -5.10 0.47
CA LEU A 15 0.49 -5.54 0.89
C LEU A 15 0.51 -7.01 1.32
N LYS A 16 -0.52 -7.49 2.04
CA LYS A 16 -0.68 -8.91 2.37
C LYS A 16 -0.73 -9.78 1.10
N THR A 17 -1.47 -9.37 0.07
CA THR A 17 -1.52 -10.07 -1.22
C THR A 17 -0.15 -10.08 -1.93
N LEU A 18 0.64 -9.01 -1.78
CA LEU A 18 2.00 -8.96 -2.32
C LEU A 18 2.98 -9.89 -1.60
N GLY A 19 2.69 -10.25 -0.35
CA GLY A 19 3.50 -11.15 0.47
C GLY A 19 4.08 -10.51 1.73
N PHE A 20 3.57 -9.35 2.14
CA PHE A 20 3.91 -8.75 3.44
C PHE A 20 3.24 -9.51 4.57
N SER A 21 3.99 -9.71 5.65
CA SER A 21 3.50 -10.28 6.90
C SER A 21 3.21 -9.16 7.89
N VAL A 22 2.20 -9.36 8.74
CA VAL A 22 1.93 -8.43 9.85
C VAL A 22 2.95 -8.74 10.95
N SER A 23 3.80 -7.75 11.27
CA SER A 23 4.73 -7.84 12.40
C SER A 23 4.09 -7.38 13.69
N SER A 24 3.27 -6.34 13.64
CA SER A 24 2.55 -5.82 14.79
C SER A 24 1.23 -5.18 14.35
N GLU A 25 0.21 -5.31 15.17
CA GLU A 25 -1.10 -4.70 14.94
C GLU A 25 -1.54 -3.98 16.22
N GLU A 26 -1.71 -2.66 16.11
CA GLU A 26 -2.23 -1.81 17.15
C GLU A 26 -3.61 -1.28 16.75
N SER A 27 -4.35 -0.73 17.71
CA SER A 27 -5.74 -0.27 17.52
C SER A 27 -5.92 0.79 16.42
N ASN A 28 -4.86 1.46 15.99
CA ASN A 28 -4.89 2.51 14.96
C ASN A 28 -3.87 2.32 13.83
N MET A 29 -3.01 1.29 13.89
CA MET A 29 -1.90 1.11 12.96
C MET A 29 -1.51 -0.36 12.81
N THR A 30 -1.11 -0.77 11.61
CA THR A 30 -0.48 -2.07 11.37
C THR A 30 0.94 -1.87 10.86
N ILE A 31 1.89 -2.60 11.45
CA ILE A 31 3.26 -2.70 10.97
C ILE A 31 3.37 -3.97 10.12
N LEU A 32 3.77 -3.80 8.86
CA LEU A 32 3.94 -4.85 7.88
C LEU A 32 5.42 -4.99 7.52
N THR A 33 5.91 -6.21 7.39
CA THR A 33 7.28 -6.49 6.96
C THR A 33 7.36 -7.42 5.78
N MET A 34 8.39 -7.23 4.95
CA MET A 34 8.75 -8.13 3.85
C MET A 34 10.27 -8.10 3.66
N GLY A 35 10.96 -9.11 4.20
CA GLY A 35 12.43 -9.10 4.25
C GLY A 35 12.92 -7.93 5.11
N GLU A 36 13.74 -7.06 4.53
CA GLU A 36 14.29 -5.87 5.20
C GLU A 36 13.37 -4.64 5.13
N HIS A 37 12.22 -4.74 4.47
CA HIS A 37 11.27 -3.64 4.36
C HIS A 37 10.26 -3.67 5.52
N GLU A 38 10.17 -2.57 6.28
CA GLU A 38 9.15 -2.35 7.30
C GLU A 38 8.27 -1.15 6.93
N LEU A 39 6.95 -1.32 7.05
CA LEU A 39 5.95 -0.32 6.71
C LEU A 39 4.93 -0.15 7.84
N SER A 40 4.75 1.08 8.28
CA SER A 40 3.74 1.46 9.27
C SER A 40 2.53 2.07 8.56
N ILE A 41 1.39 1.38 8.58
CA ILE A 41 0.16 1.81 7.90
C ILE A 41 -0.92 2.16 8.93
N PRO A 42 -1.35 3.43 9.04
CA PRO A 42 -2.45 3.81 9.92
C PRO A 42 -3.78 3.30 9.35
N HIS A 43 -4.68 2.78 10.18
CA HIS A 43 -5.97 2.21 9.71
C HIS A 43 -6.95 3.26 9.18
N GLY A 44 -6.80 4.51 9.65
CA GLY A 44 -7.70 5.62 9.33
C GLY A 44 -7.48 6.25 7.96
N SER A 45 -8.03 7.46 7.80
CA SER A 45 -7.78 8.30 6.63
C SER A 45 -6.34 8.76 6.59
N LEU A 46 -5.70 8.61 5.43
CA LEU A 46 -4.38 9.16 5.18
C LEU A 46 -4.46 10.69 5.11
N THR A 47 -3.60 11.37 5.86
CA THR A 47 -3.32 12.80 5.69
C THR A 47 -2.43 13.00 4.47
N ASP A 48 -2.42 14.18 3.85
CA ASP A 48 -1.57 14.45 2.68
C ASP A 48 -0.07 14.14 2.92
N GLN A 49 0.41 14.40 4.14
CA GLN A 49 1.80 14.09 4.54
C GLN A 49 2.04 12.58 4.64
N SER A 50 1.18 11.85 5.35
CA SER A 50 1.33 10.39 5.51
C SER A 50 1.09 9.65 4.18
N GLU A 51 0.17 10.13 3.35
CA GLU A 51 0.00 9.67 1.98
C GLU A 51 1.31 9.81 1.19
N THR A 52 1.94 10.99 1.19
CA THR A 52 3.18 11.24 0.44
C THR A 52 4.31 10.31 0.90
N GLU A 53 4.47 10.15 2.22
CA GLU A 53 5.44 9.26 2.84
C GLU A 53 5.19 7.79 2.43
N LEU A 54 3.94 7.34 2.51
CA LEU A 54 3.56 5.98 2.14
C LEU A 54 3.76 5.73 0.65
N ARG A 55 3.31 6.64 -0.22
CA ARG A 55 3.51 6.49 -1.67
C ARG A 55 5.00 6.39 -2.01
N ARG A 56 5.87 7.19 -1.38
CA ARG A 56 7.33 7.07 -1.56
C ARG A 56 7.89 5.71 -1.13
N LYS A 57 7.41 5.16 -0.02
CA LYS A 57 7.85 3.82 0.47
C LYS A 57 7.27 2.68 -0.37
N LEU A 58 6.02 2.79 -0.81
CA LEU A 58 5.27 1.75 -1.51
C LEU A 58 5.60 1.67 -3.01
N ASN A 59 5.86 2.78 -3.68
CA ASN A 59 6.19 2.83 -5.10
C ASN A 59 7.28 1.81 -5.50
N PRO A 60 8.48 1.78 -4.89
CA PRO A 60 9.52 0.83 -5.30
C PRO A 60 9.09 -0.64 -5.08
N ILE A 61 8.27 -0.91 -4.08
CA ILE A 61 7.73 -2.26 -3.81
C ILE A 61 6.74 -2.64 -4.92
N PHE A 62 5.77 -1.78 -5.21
CA PHE A 62 4.74 -2.05 -6.22
C PHE A 62 5.32 -2.11 -7.63
N THR A 63 6.37 -1.33 -7.94
CA THR A 63 7.11 -1.45 -9.21
C THR A 63 7.81 -2.81 -9.31
N LYS A 64 8.50 -3.27 -8.25
CA LYS A 64 9.13 -4.60 -8.24
C LYS A 64 8.12 -5.74 -8.39
N HIS A 65 6.90 -5.55 -7.87
CA HIS A 65 5.82 -6.53 -7.93
C HIS A 65 4.80 -6.27 -9.06
N GLU A 66 5.10 -5.40 -10.02
CA GLU A 66 4.15 -4.98 -11.06
C GLU A 66 3.56 -6.18 -11.82
N SER A 67 4.40 -7.16 -12.18
CA SER A 67 3.97 -8.38 -12.86
C SER A 67 2.98 -9.20 -12.03
N LYS A 68 3.18 -9.28 -10.71
CA LYS A 68 2.26 -9.99 -9.78
C LYS A 68 0.95 -9.23 -9.60
N ILE A 69 1.01 -7.90 -9.56
CA ILE A 69 -0.19 -7.05 -9.45
C ILE A 69 -1.03 -7.15 -10.73
N SER A 70 -0.39 -7.11 -11.89
CA SER A 70 -1.06 -7.10 -13.19
C SER A 70 -1.77 -8.42 -13.51
N THR A 71 -1.29 -9.53 -12.97
CA THR A 71 -1.96 -10.84 -13.07
C THR A 71 -2.92 -11.12 -11.92
N SER A 72 -2.99 -10.23 -10.91
CA SER A 72 -3.88 -10.39 -9.77
C SER A 72 -5.30 -9.95 -10.10
N SER A 73 -6.27 -10.82 -9.80
CA SER A 73 -7.70 -10.49 -9.86
C SER A 73 -8.16 -9.60 -8.69
N ASP A 74 -7.26 -9.27 -7.76
CA ASP A 74 -7.55 -8.40 -6.62
C ASP A 74 -7.73 -6.95 -7.06
N LYS A 75 -9.00 -6.50 -7.06
CA LYS A 75 -9.38 -5.15 -7.47
C LYS A 75 -8.82 -4.08 -6.53
N THR A 76 -8.65 -4.39 -5.25
CA THR A 76 -8.09 -3.45 -4.26
C THR A 76 -6.60 -3.24 -4.54
N LEU A 77 -5.87 -4.32 -4.80
CA LEU A 77 -4.45 -4.27 -5.16
C LEU A 77 -4.22 -3.47 -6.45
N GLN A 78 -5.03 -3.71 -7.48
CA GLN A 78 -4.96 -2.95 -8.72
C GLN A 78 -5.27 -1.46 -8.50
N TRP A 79 -6.29 -1.15 -7.71
CA TRP A 79 -6.65 0.23 -7.38
C TRP A 79 -5.55 0.95 -6.58
N VAL A 80 -4.96 0.30 -5.57
CA VAL A 80 -3.84 0.86 -4.80
C VAL A 80 -2.63 1.09 -5.72
N ARG A 81 -2.36 0.19 -6.66
CA ARG A 81 -1.31 0.41 -7.69
C ARG A 81 -1.62 1.64 -8.55
N ASP A 82 -2.84 1.78 -9.06
CA ASP A 82 -3.22 2.92 -9.89
C ASP A 82 -3.13 4.24 -9.10
N TRP A 83 -3.57 4.24 -7.84
CA TRP A 83 -3.35 5.35 -6.92
C TRP A 83 -1.85 5.64 -6.75
N LEU A 84 -0.98 4.65 -6.55
CA LEU A 84 0.47 4.88 -6.45
C LEU A 84 1.05 5.50 -7.74
N ARG A 85 0.58 5.05 -8.91
CA ARG A 85 1.06 5.49 -10.22
C ARG A 85 0.76 6.96 -10.53
N GLU A 86 -0.37 7.48 -10.07
CA GLU A 86 -0.73 8.89 -10.24
C GLU A 86 0.23 9.86 -9.53
N PHE A 87 0.99 9.40 -8.53
CA PHE A 87 2.01 10.21 -7.87
C PHE A 87 3.29 10.38 -8.70
N SER A 88 3.50 9.47 -9.66
CA SER A 88 4.73 9.39 -10.44
C SER A 88 4.68 10.23 -11.73
N ARG A 89 3.58 10.95 -11.99
CA ARG A 89 3.36 11.84 -13.14
C ARG A 89 3.39 13.29 -12.68
#